data_AF-A0A920I6F5-F1
#
_entry.id   AF-A0A920I6F5-F1
#
_cell.length_a   1.000
_cell.length_b   1.000
_cell.length_c   1.000
_cell.angle_alpha   90.00
_cell.angle_beta   90.00
_cell.angle_gamma   90.00
#
_symmetry.space_group_name_H-M   'P 1'
#
loop_
_entity.id
_entity.type
_entity.pdbx_description
1 polymer ?
#
loop_
_entity_poly.entity_id
_entity_poly.type
_entity_poly.pdbx_seq_one_letter_code
_entity_poly.pdbx_strand_id
1 'polypeptide(L)'
;MDWLKIHKGCRPKAGEQADCPQAIGVQIKGGAIMGEAPPYEAFCMGGSNSIRGWYDCDMAVSTAFSELTIEYRFPLISIFSGEVFMDAGTDFGTQKDVPGKPGLLLDKDGSGVSLGTGVIVTTPVGPIRVEVATKDFTSDYRFNLGVGWKF
;
A
#
# COMPACT_ATOMS: atom_id res chain seq x y z
N MET A 1 2.67 -17.15 23.47
CA MET A 1 2.62 -15.80 22.85
C MET A 1 1.18 -15.33 22.97
N ASP A 2 0.85 -14.58 24.03
CA ASP A 2 -0.52 -14.55 24.57
C ASP A 2 -1.07 -13.13 24.81
N TRP A 3 -0.53 -12.12 24.11
CA TRP A 3 -0.72 -10.70 24.45
C TRP A 3 -1.60 -9.88 23.49
N LEU A 4 -2.15 -10.49 22.43
CA LEU A 4 -3.07 -9.83 21.49
C LEU A 4 -4.44 -10.56 21.48
N LYS A 5 -5.25 -10.35 22.53
CA LYS A 5 -6.60 -10.96 22.66
C LYS A 5 -7.69 -9.89 22.86
N ILE A 6 -7.99 -9.13 21.80
CA ILE A 6 -8.97 -8.01 21.83
C ILE A 6 -10.38 -8.45 21.37
N HIS A 7 -10.55 -9.65 20.78
CA HIS A 7 -11.84 -10.13 20.25
C HIS A 7 -12.42 -11.36 20.94
N LYS A 8 -13.76 -11.37 21.13
CA LYS A 8 -14.52 -12.49 21.73
C LYS A 8 -14.47 -13.78 20.88
N GLY A 9 -14.33 -13.69 19.55
CA GLY A 9 -14.14 -14.84 18.66
C GLY A 9 -12.77 -15.53 18.79
N CYS A 10 -11.79 -14.83 19.35
CA CYS A 10 -10.46 -15.38 19.69
C CYS A 10 -10.41 -15.99 21.11
N ARG A 11 -11.57 -16.15 21.75
CA ARG A 11 -11.71 -16.81 23.06
C ARG A 11 -12.73 -17.96 22.96
N PRO A 12 -12.48 -18.97 22.11
CA PRO A 12 -13.36 -20.14 22.03
C PRO A 12 -13.40 -20.84 23.39
N LYS A 13 -14.58 -21.31 23.79
CA LYS A 13 -14.67 -22.31 24.87
C LYS A 13 -14.10 -23.63 24.36
N ALA A 14 -13.66 -24.52 25.25
CA ALA A 14 -13.10 -25.81 24.85
C ALA A 14 -14.08 -26.56 23.92
N GLY A 15 -13.75 -26.67 22.63
CA GLY A 15 -14.58 -27.30 21.59
C GLY A 15 -15.09 -26.39 20.46
N GLU A 16 -14.84 -25.08 20.49
CA GLU A 16 -15.29 -24.12 19.45
C GLU A 16 -14.12 -23.71 18.55
N GLN A 17 -14.33 -23.61 17.22
CA GLN A 17 -13.30 -23.14 16.28
C GLN A 17 -13.05 -21.65 16.49
N ALA A 18 -11.79 -21.24 16.57
CA ALA A 18 -11.41 -19.84 16.70
C ALA A 18 -11.73 -19.08 15.41
N ASP A 19 -12.88 -18.42 15.36
CA ASP A 19 -13.22 -17.49 14.28
C ASP A 19 -12.63 -16.11 14.60
N CYS A 20 -11.34 -15.97 14.30
CA CYS A 20 -10.64 -14.70 14.30
C CYS A 20 -10.58 -14.23 12.83
N PRO A 21 -11.50 -13.36 12.35
CA PRO A 21 -11.52 -12.92 10.96
C PRO A 21 -10.41 -11.90 10.68
N GLN A 22 -9.16 -12.29 10.92
CA GLN A 22 -7.95 -11.58 10.54
C GLN A 22 -7.63 -11.93 9.10
N ALA A 23 -7.35 -10.93 8.28
CA ALA A 23 -7.00 -11.11 6.88
C ALA A 23 -5.60 -10.55 6.63
N ILE A 24 -4.77 -11.35 5.97
CA ILE A 24 -3.50 -10.89 5.42
C ILE A 24 -3.69 -10.78 3.91
N GLY A 25 -3.57 -9.56 3.39
CA GLY A 25 -3.52 -9.28 1.97
C GLY A 25 -2.07 -9.13 1.53
N VAL A 26 -1.71 -9.77 0.44
CA VAL A 26 -0.42 -9.54 -0.22
C VAL A 26 -0.72 -9.20 -1.68
N GLN A 27 -0.18 -8.07 -2.12
CA GLN A 27 -0.29 -7.60 -3.50
C GLN A 27 1.11 -7.39 -4.06
N ILE A 28 1.36 -7.96 -5.22
CA ILE A 28 2.60 -7.79 -5.97
C ILE A 28 2.21 -7.21 -7.32
N LYS A 29 2.86 -6.12 -7.72
CA LYS A 29 2.74 -5.54 -9.05
C LYS A 29 4.13 -5.42 -9.65
N GLY A 30 4.20 -5.54 -10.96
CA GLY A 30 5.42 -5.30 -11.69
C GLY A 30 5.15 -5.26 -13.17
N GLY A 31 5.96 -4.49 -13.87
CA GLY A 31 5.84 -4.30 -15.30
C GLY A 31 7.18 -3.90 -15.89
N ALA A 32 7.38 -4.23 -17.15
CA ALA A 32 8.53 -3.80 -17.93
C ALA A 32 8.07 -3.46 -19.35
N ILE A 33 8.53 -2.33 -19.85
CA ILE A 33 8.35 -1.91 -21.23
C ILE A 33 9.52 -2.47 -22.04
N MET A 34 9.21 -3.16 -23.12
CA MET A 34 10.20 -3.65 -24.08
C MET A 34 10.19 -2.74 -25.31
N GLY A 35 11.32 -2.11 -25.61
CA GLY A 35 11.46 -1.15 -26.71
C GLY A 35 11.48 0.30 -26.25
N GLU A 36 11.25 1.22 -27.18
CA GLU A 36 11.21 2.65 -26.89
C GLU A 36 9.78 3.09 -26.59
N ALA A 37 9.49 3.37 -25.32
CA ALA A 37 8.25 4.05 -24.95
C ALA A 37 8.50 5.53 -24.73
N PRO A 38 7.57 6.39 -25.18
CA PRO A 38 7.59 7.79 -24.85
C PRO A 38 7.34 8.01 -23.34
N PRO A 39 7.74 9.17 -22.77
CA PRO A 39 7.72 9.39 -21.32
C PRO A 39 6.32 9.35 -20.69
N TYR A 40 5.28 9.58 -21.47
CA TYR A 40 3.88 9.49 -21.01
C TYR A 40 3.38 8.04 -20.88
N GLU A 41 4.09 7.08 -21.45
CA GLU A 41 3.85 5.64 -21.29
C GLU A 41 4.77 5.02 -20.21
N ALA A 42 5.71 5.81 -19.65
CA ALA A 42 6.58 5.33 -18.58
C ALA A 42 5.76 5.04 -17.31
N PHE A 43 6.19 4.01 -16.58
CA PHE A 43 5.57 3.66 -15.32
C PHE A 43 5.87 4.73 -14.27
N CYS A 44 4.83 5.20 -13.62
CA CYS A 44 4.94 6.17 -12.54
C CYS A 44 4.63 5.48 -11.21
N MET A 45 5.53 5.65 -10.24
CA MET A 45 5.42 5.04 -8.92
C MET A 45 5.13 6.10 -7.85
N GLY A 46 4.36 5.70 -6.84
CA GLY A 46 3.93 6.58 -5.75
C GLY A 46 2.47 7.02 -5.91
N GLY A 47 1.82 7.25 -4.77
CA GLY A 47 0.41 7.63 -4.71
C GLY A 47 -0.44 6.65 -3.91
N SER A 48 -1.72 6.99 -3.73
CA SER A 48 -2.64 6.24 -2.88
C SER A 48 -2.89 4.78 -3.34
N ASN A 49 -2.69 4.49 -4.63
CA ASN A 49 -2.93 3.18 -5.24
C ASN A 49 -1.65 2.35 -5.50
N SER A 50 -0.49 2.93 -5.23
CA SER A 50 0.83 2.32 -5.40
C SER A 50 1.48 2.30 -4.02
N ILE A 51 2.33 3.29 -3.71
CA ILE A 51 3.02 3.41 -2.43
C ILE A 51 2.49 4.64 -1.71
N ARG A 52 1.62 4.39 -0.72
CA ARG A 52 0.73 5.39 -0.11
C ARG A 52 1.42 6.54 0.61
N GLY A 53 2.66 6.36 1.05
CA GLY A 53 3.48 7.40 1.67
C GLY A 53 4.03 8.44 0.68
N TRP A 54 4.03 8.14 -0.62
CA TRP A 54 4.67 8.96 -1.66
C TRP A 54 3.66 9.77 -2.46
N TYR A 55 4.08 10.89 -3.09
CA TYR A 55 3.18 11.67 -3.94
C TYR A 55 2.94 10.89 -5.23
N ASP A 56 1.82 11.19 -5.89
CA ASP A 56 1.50 10.55 -7.15
C ASP A 56 2.66 10.77 -8.13
N CYS A 57 3.20 9.67 -8.65
CA CYS A 57 4.33 9.67 -9.58
C CYS A 57 5.65 10.26 -9.01
N ASP A 58 5.78 10.48 -7.71
CA ASP A 58 6.92 11.18 -7.11
C ASP A 58 8.12 10.28 -6.81
N MET A 59 7.88 8.98 -6.63
CA MET A 59 8.95 8.05 -6.27
C MET A 59 9.85 7.71 -7.44
N ALA A 60 9.27 7.41 -8.60
CA ALA A 60 10.01 7.01 -9.79
C ALA A 60 9.18 7.18 -11.06
N VAL A 61 9.87 7.44 -12.18
CA VAL A 61 9.29 7.39 -13.53
C VAL A 61 10.20 6.56 -14.42
N SER A 62 9.83 5.30 -14.69
CA SER A 62 10.75 4.28 -15.21
C SER A 62 10.12 3.38 -16.28
N THR A 63 10.95 2.62 -16.99
CA THR A 63 10.48 1.64 -17.99
C THR A 63 10.21 0.26 -17.38
N ALA A 64 10.78 -0.04 -16.22
CA ALA A 64 10.45 -1.21 -15.44
C ALA A 64 10.25 -0.86 -13.96
N PHE A 65 9.34 -1.55 -13.30
CA PHE A 65 9.06 -1.35 -11.88
C PHE A 65 8.59 -2.64 -11.21
N SER A 66 8.74 -2.69 -9.89
CA SER A 66 8.07 -3.66 -9.04
C SER A 66 7.60 -3.00 -7.74
N GLU A 67 6.43 -3.42 -7.27
CA GLU A 67 5.79 -2.98 -6.05
C GLU A 67 5.32 -4.22 -5.26
N LEU A 68 5.51 -4.16 -3.95
CA LEU A 68 5.06 -5.14 -2.99
C LEU A 68 4.29 -4.42 -1.88
N THR A 69 3.05 -4.83 -1.69
CA THR A 69 2.17 -4.34 -0.63
C THR A 69 1.75 -5.51 0.24
N ILE A 70 1.96 -5.37 1.54
CA ILE A 70 1.49 -6.31 2.56
C ILE A 70 0.52 -5.55 3.45
N GLU A 71 -0.70 -6.06 3.59
CA GLU A 71 -1.75 -5.48 4.40
C GLU A 71 -2.21 -6.50 5.44
N TYR A 72 -2.21 -6.11 6.71
CA TYR A 72 -2.78 -6.88 7.81
C TYR A 72 -4.03 -6.17 8.32
N ARG A 73 -5.18 -6.83 8.15
CA ARG A 73 -6.48 -6.31 8.58
C ARG A 73 -6.97 -7.13 9.76
N PHE A 74 -7.33 -6.44 10.83
CA PHE A 74 -7.90 -7.05 12.02
C PHE A 74 -9.23 -6.38 12.36
N PRO A 75 -10.26 -7.15 12.73
CA PRO A 75 -11.50 -6.56 13.21
C PRO A 75 -11.21 -5.79 14.50
N LEU A 76 -11.95 -4.73 14.79
CA LEU A 76 -11.98 -4.04 16.10
C LEU A 76 -13.35 -4.22 16.76
N ILE A 77 -14.42 -3.98 16.00
CA ILE A 77 -15.82 -4.27 16.34
C ILE A 77 -16.59 -4.58 15.04
N SER A 78 -17.87 -4.97 15.11
CA SER A 78 -18.65 -5.40 13.93
C SER A 78 -18.67 -4.40 12.75
N ILE A 79 -18.40 -3.12 12.99
CA ILE A 79 -18.45 -2.03 12.00
C ILE A 79 -17.06 -1.46 11.69
N PHE A 80 -16.11 -1.61 12.61
CA PHE A 80 -14.76 -1.05 12.48
C PHE A 80 -13.72 -2.15 12.41
N SER A 81 -12.84 -2.05 11.42
CA SER A 81 -11.65 -2.87 11.31
C SER A 81 -10.43 -1.97 11.29
N GLY A 82 -9.36 -2.38 11.95
CA GLY A 82 -8.05 -1.77 11.82
C GLY A 82 -7.30 -2.40 10.66
N GLU A 83 -6.43 -1.62 10.03
CA GLU A 83 -5.46 -2.14 9.08
C GLU A 83 -4.08 -1.56 9.35
N VAL A 84 -3.06 -2.37 9.08
CA VAL A 84 -1.67 -1.94 9.04
C VAL A 84 -1.12 -2.43 7.72
N PHE A 85 -0.40 -1.57 7.01
CA PHE A 85 0.13 -1.91 5.72
C PHE A 85 1.57 -1.44 5.56
N MET A 86 2.30 -2.18 4.76
CA MET A 86 3.65 -1.84 4.33
C MET A 86 3.70 -1.97 2.81
N ASP A 87 4.10 -0.89 2.16
CA ASP A 87 4.28 -0.81 0.72
C ASP A 87 5.77 -0.59 0.43
N ALA A 88 6.33 -1.28 -0.55
CA ALA A 88 7.72 -1.16 -0.97
C ALA A 88 7.80 -1.24 -2.50
N GLY A 89 8.72 -0.49 -3.11
CA GLY A 89 8.88 -0.54 -4.56
C GLY A 89 10.24 -0.09 -5.05
N THR A 90 10.56 -0.50 -6.27
CA THR A 90 11.79 -0.15 -6.96
C THR A 90 11.60 -0.10 -8.48
N ASP A 91 12.32 0.83 -9.11
CA ASP A 91 12.41 1.04 -10.56
C ASP A 91 13.53 0.24 -11.25
N PHE A 92 14.31 -0.54 -10.49
CA PHE A 92 15.52 -1.23 -10.95
C PHE A 92 16.56 -0.32 -11.64
N GLY A 93 16.54 0.99 -11.38
CA GLY A 93 17.41 1.98 -12.01
C GLY A 93 17.10 2.25 -13.49
N THR A 94 15.90 1.92 -13.97
CA THR A 94 15.48 2.10 -15.36
C THR A 94 14.90 3.49 -15.66
N GLN A 95 14.89 4.40 -14.67
CA GLN A 95 14.54 5.82 -14.85
C GLN A 95 15.38 6.55 -15.90
N LYS A 96 16.64 6.14 -16.08
CA LYS A 96 17.56 6.71 -17.08
C LYS A 96 17.23 6.32 -18.51
N ASP A 97 16.47 5.24 -18.68
CA ASP A 97 16.11 4.68 -19.99
C ASP A 97 14.84 5.35 -20.54
N VAL A 98 14.14 6.15 -19.74
CA VAL A 98 13.01 6.98 -20.17
C VAL A 98 13.53 8.18 -20.99
N PRO A 99 12.99 8.43 -22.20
CA PRO A 99 13.36 9.59 -22.99
C PRO A 99 13.20 10.91 -22.20
N GLY A 100 14.20 11.78 -22.24
CA GLY A 100 14.19 13.02 -21.45
C GLY A 100 14.46 12.86 -19.95
N LYS A 101 14.65 11.63 -19.44
CA LYS A 101 15.14 11.31 -18.08
C LYS A 101 14.44 12.12 -16.97
N PRO A 102 13.10 12.18 -16.93
CA PRO A 102 12.38 13.00 -15.95
C PRO A 102 12.67 12.58 -14.51
N GLY A 103 12.89 11.30 -14.25
CA GLY A 103 13.29 10.80 -12.93
C GLY A 103 14.60 11.40 -12.43
N LEU A 104 15.62 11.50 -13.29
CA LEU A 104 16.90 12.12 -12.91
C LEU A 104 16.82 13.66 -12.87
N LEU A 105 16.03 14.28 -13.75
CA LEU A 105 15.87 15.74 -13.75
C LEU A 105 15.14 16.25 -12.50
N LEU A 106 14.23 15.43 -11.96
CA LEU A 106 13.45 15.74 -10.76
C LEU A 106 14.05 15.14 -9.48
N ASP A 107 15.26 14.58 -9.57
CA ASP A 107 15.99 13.97 -8.45
C ASP A 107 15.14 12.95 -7.65
N LYS A 108 14.44 12.08 -8.38
CA LYS A 108 13.56 11.06 -7.78
C LYS A 108 14.37 9.91 -7.19
N ASP A 109 13.92 9.44 -6.04
CA ASP A 109 14.62 8.42 -5.24
C ASP A 109 14.75 7.06 -5.96
N GLY A 110 13.79 6.69 -6.82
CA GLY A 110 13.81 5.45 -7.63
C GLY A 110 13.41 4.17 -6.89
N SER A 111 13.64 4.12 -5.58
CA SER A 111 13.12 3.06 -4.71
C SER A 111 12.68 3.67 -3.39
N GLY A 112 11.71 3.04 -2.75
CA GLY A 112 11.13 3.58 -1.53
C GLY A 112 10.27 2.58 -0.80
N VAL A 113 10.06 2.86 0.48
CA VAL A 113 9.14 2.13 1.33
C VAL A 113 8.15 3.08 1.99
N SER A 114 7.03 2.53 2.42
CA SER A 114 5.99 3.25 3.12
C SER A 114 5.38 2.33 4.14
N LEU A 115 5.30 2.79 5.38
CA LEU A 115 4.54 2.12 6.43
C LEU A 115 3.33 2.98 6.76
N GLY A 116 2.18 2.34 6.91
CA GLY A 116 0.97 3.02 7.30
C GLY A 116 0.01 2.16 8.08
N THR A 117 -1.01 2.82 8.59
CA THR A 117 -2.12 2.21 9.31
C THR A 117 -3.40 2.92 8.93
N GLY A 118 -4.51 2.21 8.98
CA GLY A 118 -5.80 2.75 8.66
C GLY A 118 -6.92 2.16 9.48
N VAL A 119 -8.09 2.76 9.32
CA VAL A 119 -9.34 2.29 9.87
C VAL A 119 -10.34 2.14 8.72
N ILE A 120 -10.94 0.96 8.66
CA ILE A 120 -12.00 0.61 7.73
C ILE A 120 -13.32 0.66 8.47
N VAL A 121 -14.26 1.46 7.96
CA VAL A 121 -15.62 1.59 8.48
C VAL A 121 -16.57 0.93 7.49
N THR A 122 -17.15 -0.20 7.86
CA THR A 122 -18.13 -0.91 7.04
C THR A 122 -19.48 -0.23 7.18
N THR A 123 -19.86 0.60 6.22
CA THR A 123 -21.19 1.24 6.19
C THR A 123 -22.16 0.48 5.27
N PRO A 124 -23.48 0.64 5.41
CA PRO A 124 -24.47 0.00 4.53
C PRO A 124 -24.31 0.35 3.04
N VAL A 125 -23.70 1.50 2.73
CA VAL A 125 -23.41 1.95 1.36
C VAL A 125 -22.04 1.48 0.85
N GLY A 126 -21.22 0.87 1.69
CA GLY A 126 -19.91 0.32 1.35
C GLY A 126 -18.84 0.59 2.41
N PRO A 127 -17.67 -0.06 2.32
CA PRO A 127 -16.56 0.21 3.21
C PRO A 127 -15.91 1.57 2.89
N ILE A 128 -15.70 2.38 3.92
CA ILE A 128 -14.92 3.61 3.88
C ILE A 128 -13.58 3.33 4.53
N ARG A 129 -12.48 3.77 3.92
CA ARG A 129 -11.11 3.51 4.39
C ARG A 129 -10.40 4.82 4.62
N VAL A 130 -9.89 4.99 5.82
CA VAL A 130 -9.09 6.15 6.22
C VAL A 130 -7.72 5.65 6.61
N GLU A 131 -6.71 6.01 5.83
CA GLU A 131 -5.36 5.48 5.92
C GLU A 131 -4.38 6.62 6.16
N VAL A 132 -3.42 6.42 7.05
CA VAL A 132 -2.26 7.30 7.24
C VAL A 132 -0.99 6.51 6.89
N ALA A 133 -0.15 7.08 6.04
CA ALA A 133 1.10 6.48 5.60
C ALA A 133 2.27 7.42 5.85
N THR A 134 3.46 6.86 6.03
CA THR A 134 4.73 7.60 6.18
C THR A 134 5.65 7.30 5.01
N LYS A 135 6.32 8.33 4.48
CA LYS A 135 7.38 8.15 3.48
C LYS A 135 8.67 7.73 4.20
N ASP A 136 9.23 6.55 3.88
CA ASP A 136 10.53 6.06 4.38
C ASP A 136 10.78 6.26 5.89
N PHE A 137 9.75 6.04 6.72
CA PHE A 137 9.82 6.27 8.18
C PHE A 137 10.24 7.70 8.59
N THR A 138 10.15 8.65 7.67
CA THR A 138 10.40 10.08 7.87
C THR A 138 9.15 10.74 8.49
N SER A 139 9.27 11.99 8.93
CA SER A 139 8.17 12.79 9.50
C SER A 139 7.12 13.24 8.47
N ASP A 140 7.20 12.76 7.22
CA ASP A 140 6.23 13.07 6.17
C ASP A 140 5.07 12.10 6.22
N TYR A 141 3.94 12.58 6.74
CA TYR A 141 2.69 11.83 6.84
C TYR A 141 1.75 12.15 5.67
N ARG A 142 1.10 11.11 5.15
CA ARG A 142 0.07 11.18 4.11
C ARG A 142 -1.23 10.64 4.61
N PHE A 143 -2.32 11.33 4.30
CA PHE A 143 -3.67 10.87 4.57
C PHE A 143 -4.33 10.47 3.27
N ASN A 144 -4.84 9.24 3.24
CA ASN A 144 -5.55 8.69 2.10
C ASN A 144 -6.99 8.34 2.53
N LEU A 145 -7.96 8.71 1.69
CA LEU A 145 -9.37 8.39 1.89
C LEU A 145 -9.87 7.58 0.70
N GLY A 146 -10.28 6.34 0.96
CA GLY A 146 -10.84 5.44 -0.03
C GLY A 146 -12.33 5.19 0.22
N VAL A 147 -13.16 5.26 -0.82
CA VAL A 147 -14.57 4.87 -0.76
C VAL A 147 -14.78 3.64 -1.64
N GLY A 148 -15.34 2.58 -1.08
CA GLY A 148 -15.66 1.34 -1.80
C GLY A 148 -14.61 0.25 -1.64
N TRP A 149 -14.75 -0.81 -2.44
CA TRP A 149 -13.90 -1.99 -2.39
C TRP A 149 -12.61 -1.80 -3.19
N LYS A 150 -11.48 -2.34 -2.70
CA LYS A 150 -10.22 -2.39 -3.47
C LYS A 150 -10.40 -3.58 -4.41
N PHE A 151 -10.48 -3.33 -5.71
CA PHE A 151 -10.49 -4.37 -6.73
C PHE A 151 -9.07 -4.62 -7.23
#